data_AF-Q1ASN6-F1
#
_entry.id   AF-Q1ASN6-F1
#
_cell.length_a   1.000
_cell.length_b   1.000
_cell.length_c   1.000
_cell.angle_alpha   90.00
_cell.angle_beta   90.00
_cell.angle_gamma   90.00
#
_symmetry.space_group_name_H-M   'P 1'
#
loop_
_entity.id
_entity.type
_entity.pdbx_description
1 polymer ?
#
loop_
_entity_poly.entity_id
_entity_poly.type
_entity_poly.pdbx_seq_one_letter_code
_entity_poly.pdbx_strand_id
1 'polypeptide(L)' 'MGRKRRPEVPDPGQRVSLLGPDGRWRDGFVAVSGPLSDDRYGVVIRVAEEGEYRKARREGRRAVWMPWPLERLRF' A
#
# COMPACT_ATOMS: atom_id res chain seq x y z
N MET A 1 9.82 -24.87 -16.31
CA MET A 1 9.37 -24.87 -14.91
C MET A 1 9.19 -23.43 -14.47
N GLY A 2 8.00 -23.08 -13.98
CA GLY A 2 7.42 -21.73 -14.04
C GLY A 2 8.26 -20.61 -13.41
N ARG A 3 8.30 -19.46 -14.10
CA ARG A 3 8.74 -18.20 -13.50
C ARG A 3 7.82 -17.96 -12.30
N LYS A 4 8.35 -18.03 -11.06
CA LYS A 4 7.66 -17.53 -9.87
C LYS A 4 7.25 -16.10 -10.20
N ARG A 5 5.96 -15.90 -10.50
CA ARG A 5 5.42 -14.58 -10.82
C ARG A 5 5.69 -13.75 -9.57
N ARG A 6 6.60 -12.77 -9.69
CA ARG A 6 6.89 -11.86 -8.58
C ARG A 6 5.54 -11.25 -8.18
N PRO A 7 5.25 -11.11 -6.88
CA PRO A 7 4.04 -10.42 -6.46
C PRO A 7 3.99 -9.08 -7.19
N GLU A 8 2.92 -8.85 -7.96
CA GLU A 8 2.71 -7.53 -8.56
C GLU A 8 2.55 -6.56 -7.37
N VAL A 9 3.26 -5.45 -7.41
CA VAL A 9 3.30 -4.45 -6.34
C VAL A 9 2.90 -3.10 -6.93
N PRO A 10 2.10 -2.29 -6.23
CA PRO A 10 1.72 -0.98 -6.73
C PRO A 10 2.93 -0.04 -6.74
N ASP A 11 2.97 0.83 -7.74
CA ASP A 11 3.97 1.89 -7.80
C ASP A 11 3.66 2.97 -6.74
N PRO A 12 4.68 3.62 -6.13
CA PRO A 12 4.46 4.74 -5.23
C PRO A 12 3.65 5.87 -5.90
N GLY A 13 2.50 6.21 -5.32
CA GLY A 13 1.54 7.17 -5.85
C GLY A 13 0.33 6.52 -6.54
N GLN A 14 0.34 5.21 -6.79
CA GLN A 14 -0.81 4.48 -7.31
C GLN A 14 -1.90 4.38 -6.25
N ARG A 15 -3.16 4.56 -6.67
CA ARG A 15 -4.33 4.36 -5.82
C ARG A 15 -4.54 2.88 -5.54
N VAL A 16 -4.87 2.56 -4.30
CA VAL A 16 -5.08 1.19 -3.85
C VAL A 16 -6.34 1.10 -3.00
N SER A 17 -6.97 -0.08 -3.02
CA SER A 17 -8.04 -0.47 -2.10
C SER A 17 -7.48 -1.45 -1.07
N LEU A 18 -7.89 -1.29 0.18
CA LEU A 18 -7.43 -2.11 1.31
C LEU A 18 -8.52 -3.08 1.77
N LEU A 19 -8.19 -4.35 1.97
CA LEU A 19 -9.10 -5.33 2.57
C LEU A 19 -9.06 -5.22 4.11
N GLY A 20 -10.10 -4.62 4.68
CA GLY A 20 -10.27 -4.42 6.11
C GLY A 20 -10.45 -5.72 6.91
N PRO A 21 -10.36 -5.67 8.25
CA PRO A 21 -10.58 -6.82 9.13
C PRO A 21 -11.98 -7.43 9.03
N ASP A 22 -12.97 -6.60 8.66
CA ASP A 22 -14.36 -6.96 8.40
C ASP A 22 -14.57 -7.66 7.04
N GLY A 23 -13.49 -7.91 6.29
CA GLY A 23 -13.55 -8.50 4.96
C GLY A 23 -14.06 -7.53 3.89
N ARG A 24 -14.18 -6.23 4.19
CA ARG A 24 -14.65 -5.22 3.22
C ARG A 24 -13.48 -4.47 2.61
N TRP A 25 -13.61 -4.18 1.32
CA TRP A 25 -12.67 -3.32 0.61
C TRP A 25 -12.94 -1.86 0.93
N ARG A 26 -11.88 -1.09 1.16
CA ARG A 26 -11.93 0.35 1.39
C ARG A 26 -11.02 1.06 0.41
N ASP A 27 -11.59 2.01 -0.32
CA ASP A 27 -10.86 2.88 -1.25
C ASP A 27 -10.33 4.13 -0.55
N GLY A 28 -9.66 5.01 -1.30
CA GLY A 28 -9.15 6.28 -0.78
C GLY A 28 -7.74 6.20 -0.20
N PHE A 29 -6.98 5.16 -0.58
CA PHE A 29 -5.59 4.99 -0.18
C PHE A 29 -4.66 5.04 -1.38
N VAL A 30 -3.39 5.33 -1.11
CA VAL A 30 -2.31 5.33 -2.11
C VAL A 30 -1.10 4.59 -1.56
N ALA A 31 -0.41 3.85 -2.44
CA ALA A 31 0.88 3.28 -2.12
C ALA A 31 1.90 4.41 -1.96
N VAL A 32 2.70 4.39 -0.90
CA VAL A 32 3.77 5.37 -0.68
C VAL A 32 5.16 4.77 -0.79
N SER A 33 5.27 3.44 -0.86
CA SER A 33 6.52 2.71 -1.06
C SER A 33 6.28 1.46 -1.91
N GLY A 34 7.38 0.92 -2.45
CA GLY A 34 7.41 -0.46 -2.93
C GLY A 34 7.33 -1.49 -1.77
N PRO A 35 7.50 -2.79 -2.09
CA PRO A 35 7.40 -3.88 -1.13
C PRO A 35 8.49 -3.79 -0.06
N LEU A 36 8.11 -4.12 1.16
CA LEU A 36 8.95 -4.23 2.33
C LEU A 36 8.71 -5.59 2.98
N SER A 37 9.76 -6.18 3.54
CA SER A 37 9.63 -7.38 4.36
C SER A 37 9.09 -7.01 5.74
N ASP A 38 8.18 -7.83 6.26
CA ASP A 38 7.59 -7.70 7.59
C ASP A 38 7.54 -9.08 8.27
N ASP A 39 7.91 -9.14 9.55
CA ASP A 39 8.03 -10.40 10.27
C ASP A 39 6.68 -11.11 10.51
N ARG A 40 5.57 -10.35 10.52
CA ARG A 40 4.23 -10.88 10.78
C ARG A 40 3.45 -11.17 9.50
N TYR A 41 3.60 -10.31 8.50
CA TYR A 41 2.78 -10.36 7.27
C TYR A 41 3.58 -10.75 6.01
N GLY A 42 4.87 -11.07 6.15
CA GLY A 42 5.75 -11.46 5.05
C GLY A 42 6.12 -10.27 4.17
N VAL A 43 5.22 -9.86 3.27
CA VAL A 43 5.43 -8.71 2.37
C VAL A 43 4.33 -7.67 2.58
N VAL A 44 4.72 -6.47 2.97
CA VAL A 44 3.85 -5.32 3.15
C VAL A 44 4.26 -4.20 2.20
N ILE A 45 3.37 -3.25 1.98
CA ILE A 45 3.71 -1.93 1.45
C ILE A 45 3.32 -0.87 2.47
N ARG A 46 3.86 0.34 2.34
CA ARG A 46 3.34 1.49 3.08
C ARG A 46 2.20 2.09 2.27
N VAL A 47 1.07 2.33 2.93
CA VAL A 47 -0.09 3.02 2.36
C VAL A 47 -0.41 4.25 3.18
N ALA A 48 -0.91 5.29 2.53
CA ALA A 48 -1.42 6.50 3.17
C ALA A 48 -2.84 6.77 2.66
N GLU A 49 -3.64 7.47 3.46
CA GLU A 49 -4.88 8.06 2.94
C GLU A 49 -4.55 9.05 1.82
N GLU A 50 -5.34 9.04 0.75
CA GLU A 50 -5.08 9.85 -0.45
C GLU A 50 -5.01 11.34 -0.14
N GLY A 51 -5.91 11.83 0.73
CA GLY A 51 -5.92 13.23 1.18
C GLY A 51 -4.63 13.63 1.89
N GLU A 52 -4.18 12.79 2.82
CA GLU A 52 -2.93 12.99 3.57
C GLU A 52 -1.70 12.92 2.65
N TYR A 53 -1.66 11.96 1.72
CA TYR A 53 -0.56 11.86 0.75
C TYR A 53 -0.45 13.12 -0.11
N ARG A 54 -1.58 13.63 -0.62
CA ARG A 54 -1.61 14.87 -1.41
C ARG A 54 -1.19 16.08 -0.59
N LYS A 55 -1.66 16.18 0.65
CA LYS A 55 -1.29 17.26 1.57
C LYS A 55 0.21 17.23 1.88
N ALA A 56 0.73 16.07 2.26
CA ALA A 56 2.14 15.90 2.58
C ALA A 56 3.06 16.23 1.40
N ARG A 57 2.69 15.80 0.18
CA ARG A 57 3.40 16.15 -1.06
C ARG A 57 3.42 17.66 -1.30
N ARG A 58 2.30 18.36 -1.09
CA ARG A 58 2.21 19.82 -1.23
C ARG A 58 3.08 20.54 -0.19
N GLU A 59 3.13 20.02 1.02
CA GLU A 59 3.88 20.59 2.15
C GLU A 59 5.36 20.16 2.17
N GLY A 60 5.82 19.37 1.19
CA GLY A 60 7.20 18.89 1.13
C GLY A 60 7.60 17.95 2.27
N ARG A 61 6.62 17.37 2.97
CA ARG A 61 6.84 16.47 4.12
C ARG A 61 6.50 15.03 3.76
N ARG A 62 6.85 14.10 4.67
CA ARG A 62 6.41 12.70 4.56
C ARG A 62 4.94 12.58 4.96
N ALA A 63 4.19 11.80 4.19
CA ALA A 63 2.82 11.44 4.51
C ALA A 63 2.78 10.54 5.75
N VAL A 64 1.74 10.67 6.56
CA VAL A 64 1.42 9.64 7.55
C VAL A 64 1.00 8.37 6.82
N TRP A 65 1.63 7.26 7.15
CA TRP A 65 1.43 5.97 6.48
C TRP A 65 1.25 4.85 7.49
N MET A 66 0.72 3.73 7.02
CA MET A 66 0.62 2.47 7.74
C MET A 66 1.14 1.31 6.88
N PRO A 67 1.73 0.27 7.48
CA PRO A 67 2.04 -0.94 6.74
C PRO A 67 0.75 -1.68 6.40
N TRP A 68 0.66 -2.23 5.19
CA TRP A 68 -0.47 -3.06 4.77
C TRP A 68 0.00 -4.30 4.01
N PRO A 69 -0.53 -5.50 4.32
CA PRO A 69 -0.13 -6.74 3.66
C PRO A 69 -0.46 -6.69 2.17
N LEU A 70 0.49 -7.09 1.32
CA LEU A 70 0.33 -7.08 -0.14
C LEU A 70 -0.82 -7.99 -0.60
N GLU A 71 -1.09 -9.07 0.13
CA GLU A 71 -2.22 -9.97 -0.13
C GLU A 71 -3.59 -9.34 0.16
N ARG A 72 -3.64 -8.24 0.92
CA ARG A 72 -4.85 -7.53 1.33
C ARG A 72 -5.03 -6.21 0.56
N LEU A 73 -4.49 -6.16 -0.65
CA LEU A 73 -4.46 -4.98 -1.52
C LEU A 73 -5.03 -5.29 -2.90
N ARG A 74 -5.60 -4.25 -3.51
CA ARG A 74 -6.03 -4.23 -4.92
C ARG A 74 -5.64 -2.88 -5.53
N PHE A 75 -5.13 -2.86 -6.75
CA PHE A 75 -4.62 -1.67 -7.42
C PHE A 75 -4.60 -1.81 -8.95
#